data_AF-A0A0G4EPA3-F1
#
_entry.id   AF-A0A0G4EPA3-F1
#
_cell.length_a   1.000
_cell.length_b   1.000
_cell.length_c   1.000
_cell.angle_alpha   90.00
_cell.angle_beta   90.00
_cell.angle_gamma   90.00
#
_symmetry.space_group_name_H-M   'P 1'
#
loop_
_entity.id
_entity.type
_entity.pdbx_description
1 polymer ?
#
loop_
_entity_poly.entity_id
_entity_poly.type
_entity_poly.pdbx_seq_one_letter_code
_entity_poly.pdbx_strand_id
1 'polypeptide(L)'
;MRPTDYPAVRDLLPKVSRCREEHSLELVAAYLSLPTYHAFCCFTSTDPDQPFSAPAAPAVAAATTNGHDGPSTLPADFDESSLELVGYGELYLMPHMGRGFDGRLERVVVSEGFRGRGLATALCEHIIEQARGPLACGRVDLTVENPAAKHIYTKLGFEDVQTKMMRLML
;
A
#
# COMPACT_ATOMS: atom_id res chain seq x y z
N MET A 1 3.02 0.43 8.27
CA MET A 1 2.47 1.76 8.65
C MET A 1 2.42 1.87 10.16
N ARG A 2 2.83 3.01 10.74
CA ARG A 2 2.61 3.34 12.15
C ARG A 2 1.31 4.13 12.30
N PRO A 3 0.65 4.09 13.49
CA PRO A 3 -0.52 4.93 13.73
C PRO A 3 -0.24 6.42 13.48
N THR A 4 0.96 6.91 13.82
CA THR A 4 1.38 8.30 13.61
C THR A 4 1.49 8.70 12.14
N ASP A 5 1.59 7.75 11.21
CA ASP A 5 1.63 8.04 9.77
C ASP A 5 0.22 8.30 9.19
N TYR A 6 -0.84 8.00 9.96
CA TYR A 6 -2.24 8.09 9.51
C TYR A 6 -2.66 9.46 8.98
N PRO A 7 -2.31 10.60 9.61
CA PRO A 7 -2.65 11.92 9.07
C PRO A 7 -2.12 12.11 7.64
N ALA A 8 -0.85 11.75 7.38
CA ALA A 8 -0.25 11.86 6.05
C ALA A 8 -0.90 10.92 5.02
N VAL A 9 -1.30 9.71 5.45
CA VAL A 9 -2.11 8.81 4.60
C VAL A 9 -3.46 9.46 4.27
N ARG A 10 -4.11 10.11 5.25
CA ARG A 10 -5.41 10.76 5.03
C ARG A 10 -5.33 11.94 4.08
N ASP A 11 -4.19 12.60 3.95
CA ASP A 11 -3.98 13.65 2.94
C ASP A 11 -3.92 13.07 1.51
N LEU A 12 -3.50 11.80 1.35
CA LEU A 12 -3.45 11.13 0.04
C LEU A 12 -4.79 10.48 -0.37
N LEU A 13 -5.55 9.94 0.59
CA LEU A 13 -6.71 9.08 0.32
C LEU A 13 -7.88 9.72 -0.45
N PRO A 14 -8.22 11.01 -0.32
CA PRO A 14 -9.30 11.64 -1.09
C PRO A 14 -9.15 11.51 -2.61
N LYS A 15 -7.93 11.19 -3.09
CA LYS A 15 -7.63 11.00 -4.52
C LYS A 15 -8.05 9.64 -5.06
N VAL A 16 -8.27 8.65 -4.19
CA VAL A 16 -8.55 7.25 -4.57
C VAL A 16 -9.70 6.61 -3.79
N SER A 17 -10.21 7.28 -2.76
CA SER A 17 -11.32 6.81 -1.93
C SER A 17 -12.39 7.88 -1.81
N ARG A 18 -13.66 7.45 -1.87
CA ARG A 18 -14.83 8.32 -1.62
C ARG A 18 -15.21 8.35 -0.12
N CYS A 19 -14.52 7.54 0.70
CA CYS A 19 -14.74 7.49 2.14
C CYS A 19 -14.18 8.77 2.79
N ARG A 20 -15.05 9.49 3.51
CA ARG A 20 -14.67 10.72 4.24
C ARG A 20 -14.43 10.48 5.73
N GLU A 21 -14.72 9.29 6.23
CA GLU A 21 -14.64 8.98 7.66
C GLU A 21 -13.19 8.93 8.15
N GLU A 22 -12.89 9.75 9.14
CA GLU A 22 -11.60 9.75 9.83
C GLU A 22 -11.69 8.91 11.09
N HIS A 23 -10.64 8.13 11.35
CA HIS A 23 -10.54 7.28 12.52
C HIS A 23 -9.57 7.90 13.53
N SER A 24 -9.81 7.64 14.81
CA SER A 24 -8.85 7.99 15.86
C SER A 24 -7.57 7.16 15.69
N LEU A 25 -6.44 7.66 16.22
CA LEU A 25 -5.17 6.92 16.20
C LEU A 25 -5.27 5.59 16.95
N GLU A 26 -6.08 5.53 18.01
CA GLU A 26 -6.36 4.29 18.75
C GLU A 26 -7.05 3.25 17.87
N LEU A 27 -8.09 3.66 17.12
CA LEU A 27 -8.79 2.76 16.21
C LEU A 27 -7.89 2.31 15.05
N VAL A 28 -7.05 3.20 14.53
CA VAL A 28 -6.06 2.86 13.49
C VAL A 28 -5.04 1.85 14.03
N ALA A 29 -4.55 2.04 15.26
CA ALA A 29 -3.65 1.09 15.90
C ALA A 29 -4.32 -0.28 16.06
N ALA A 30 -5.60 -0.31 16.46
CA ALA A 30 -6.37 -1.54 16.52
C ALA A 30 -6.46 -2.23 15.15
N TYR A 31 -6.76 -1.51 14.07
CA TYR A 31 -6.78 -2.08 12.71
C TYR A 31 -5.41 -2.58 12.25
N LEU A 32 -4.33 -1.85 12.50
CA LEU A 32 -2.97 -2.26 12.13
C LEU A 32 -2.48 -3.50 12.90
N SER A 33 -3.11 -3.83 14.02
CA SER A 33 -2.84 -5.07 14.76
C SER A 33 -3.60 -6.29 14.24
N LEU A 34 -4.57 -6.10 13.33
CA LEU A 34 -5.33 -7.21 12.78
C LEU A 34 -4.44 -8.04 11.84
N PRO A 35 -4.43 -9.37 11.97
CA PRO A 35 -3.63 -10.24 11.09
C PRO A 35 -4.16 -10.28 9.65
N THR A 36 -5.32 -9.70 9.40
CA THR A 36 -6.00 -9.67 8.10
C THR A 36 -5.92 -8.32 7.41
N TYR A 37 -5.23 -7.33 7.98
CA TYR A 37 -5.15 -5.99 7.42
C TYR A 37 -3.69 -5.57 7.27
N HIS A 38 -3.24 -5.32 6.05
CA HIS A 38 -1.87 -4.92 5.77
C HIS A 38 -1.79 -3.56 5.10
N ALA A 39 -1.01 -2.65 5.68
CA ALA A 39 -0.85 -1.27 5.20
C ALA A 39 0.60 -1.00 4.79
N PHE A 40 0.77 -0.55 3.55
CA PHE A 40 2.06 -0.34 2.90
C PHE A 40 2.27 1.15 2.64
N CYS A 41 3.43 1.65 3.05
CA CYS A 41 3.80 3.06 2.88
C CYS A 41 5.10 3.18 2.09
N CYS A 42 5.18 4.19 1.24
CA CYS A 42 6.41 4.62 0.58
C CYS A 42 6.82 5.98 1.14
N PHE A 43 8.06 6.07 1.58
CA PHE A 43 8.65 7.31 2.09
C PHE A 43 9.81 7.77 1.20
N THR A 44 10.03 9.09 1.15
CA THR A 44 11.20 9.71 0.53
C THR A 44 11.89 10.62 1.53
N SER A 45 13.21 10.76 1.42
CA SER A 45 13.92 11.87 2.07
C SER A 45 13.58 13.19 1.36
N THR A 46 13.52 14.26 2.13
CA THR A 46 13.25 15.62 1.66
C THR A 46 14.46 16.31 1.01
N ASP A 47 15.61 15.63 0.87
CA ASP A 47 16.81 16.22 0.25
C ASP A 47 16.63 16.41 -1.27
N PRO A 48 16.48 17.65 -1.78
CA PRO A 48 16.23 17.92 -3.19
C PRO A 48 17.46 17.71 -4.08
N ASP A 49 18.67 17.60 -3.50
CA ASP A 49 19.94 17.48 -4.23
C ASP A 49 20.43 16.03 -4.39
N GLN A 50 19.72 15.04 -3.81
CA GLN A 50 20.06 13.64 -4.04
C GLN A 50 19.47 13.20 -5.41
N PRO A 51 20.30 12.88 -6.42
CA PRO A 51 19.80 12.44 -7.71
C PRO A 51 18.97 11.17 -7.51
N PHE A 52 17.77 11.15 -8.09
CA PHE A 52 16.89 9.98 -8.14
C PHE A 52 17.66 8.86 -8.84
N SER A 53 18.36 8.01 -8.06
CA SER A 53 19.01 6.83 -8.60
C SER A 53 17.92 5.92 -9.11
N ALA A 54 17.92 5.62 -10.42
CA ALA A 54 17.20 4.46 -10.93
C ALA A 54 17.57 3.25 -10.05
N PRO A 55 16.60 2.46 -9.57
CA PRO A 55 16.88 1.44 -8.59
C PRO A 55 17.62 0.29 -9.29
N ALA A 56 18.93 0.21 -9.07
CA ALA A 56 19.53 -1.10 -8.88
C ALA A 56 19.06 -1.59 -7.49
N ALA A 57 17.83 -2.12 -7.45
CA ALA A 57 17.06 -2.41 -6.23
C ALA A 57 16.71 -1.13 -5.40
N PRO A 58 15.52 -1.06 -4.78
CA PRO A 58 14.96 0.22 -4.35
C PRO A 58 15.63 0.73 -3.07
N ALA A 59 16.25 1.91 -3.15
CA ALA A 59 16.49 2.80 -2.00
C ALA A 59 15.24 3.63 -1.64
N VAL A 60 14.05 3.10 -1.97
CA VAL A 60 12.77 3.56 -1.43
C VAL A 60 12.47 2.60 -0.29
N ALA A 61 12.54 3.07 0.95
CA ALA A 61 12.18 2.25 2.10
C ALA A 61 10.67 1.96 2.05
N ALA A 62 10.28 0.87 1.40
CA ALA A 62 8.97 0.28 1.56
C ALA A 62 8.95 -0.37 2.95
N ALA A 63 8.53 0.38 3.96
CA ALA A 63 8.41 -0.14 5.31
C ALA A 63 7.14 -1.01 5.41
N THR A 64 7.33 -2.33 5.37
CA THR A 64 6.31 -3.32 5.78
C THR A 64 6.25 -3.35 7.30
N THR A 65 5.37 -2.56 7.90
CA THR A 65 5.07 -2.71 9.32
C THR A 65 3.58 -2.91 9.51
N ASN A 66 3.20 -4.18 9.60
CA ASN A 66 1.93 -4.60 10.16
C ASN A 66 2.08 -4.71 11.67
N GLY A 67 2.02 -3.58 12.37
CA GLY A 67 1.82 -3.54 13.82
C GLY A 67 2.78 -4.37 14.70
N HIS A 68 3.90 -4.84 14.18
CA HIS A 68 5.00 -5.45 14.91
C HIS A 68 6.28 -4.79 14.41
N ASP A 69 7.15 -4.45 15.36
CA ASP A 69 8.47 -3.84 15.17
C ASP A 69 9.36 -4.70 14.26
N GLY A 70 9.06 -4.73 12.97
CA GLY A 70 9.99 -5.18 11.94
C GLY A 70 11.16 -4.20 11.93
N PRO A 71 12.41 -4.68 11.83
CA PRO A 71 13.57 -3.81 11.86
C PRO A 71 13.44 -2.75 10.75
N SER A 72 13.48 -1.47 11.14
CA SER A 72 13.67 -0.38 10.20
C SER A 72 14.93 -0.70 9.41
N THR A 73 14.84 -0.77 8.09
CA THR A 73 16.01 -0.95 7.22
C THR A 73 16.85 0.32 7.13
N LEU A 74 16.45 1.37 7.84
CA LEU A 74 17.15 2.64 7.94
C LEU A 74 18.29 2.53 8.96
N PRO A 75 19.42 3.24 8.73
CA PRO A 75 20.50 3.36 9.72
C PRO A 75 19.96 3.83 11.07
N ALA A 76 20.55 3.37 12.17
CA ALA A 76 20.11 3.72 13.54
C ALA A 76 20.10 5.24 13.82
N ASP A 77 20.90 6.01 13.07
CA ASP A 77 21.02 7.48 13.21
C ASP A 77 20.18 8.25 12.19
N PHE A 78 19.34 7.57 11.41
CA PHE A 78 18.53 8.22 10.39
C PHE A 78 17.34 8.93 11.04
N ASP A 79 17.28 10.26 10.87
CA ASP A 79 16.16 11.06 11.36
C ASP A 79 14.92 10.83 10.49
N GLU A 80 14.08 9.88 10.91
CA GLU A 80 12.81 9.57 10.25
C GLU A 80 11.83 10.76 10.22
N SER A 81 12.04 11.81 11.02
CA SER A 81 11.22 13.02 10.94
C SER A 81 11.41 13.81 9.63
N SER A 82 12.50 13.53 8.90
CA SER A 82 12.79 14.11 7.58
C SER A 82 12.09 13.39 6.41
N LEU A 83 11.38 12.28 6.68
CA LEU A 83 10.71 11.48 5.67
C LEU A 83 9.31 12.02 5.33
N GLU A 84 9.06 12.14 4.04
CA GLU A 84 7.74 12.46 3.49
C GLU A 84 7.06 11.18 2.98
N LEU A 85 5.81 10.95 3.36
CA LEU A 85 4.99 9.85 2.83
C LEU A 85 4.48 10.22 1.44
N VAL A 86 4.94 9.48 0.43
CA VAL A 86 4.65 9.76 -0.98
C VAL A 86 3.84 8.67 -1.68
N GLY A 87 3.62 7.54 -1.02
CA GLY A 87 2.81 6.45 -1.56
C GLY A 87 2.15 5.61 -0.46
N TYR A 88 0.99 5.06 -0.78
CA TYR A 88 0.22 4.22 0.12
C TYR A 88 -0.55 3.14 -0.65
N GLY A 89 -0.76 1.98 -0.02
CA GLY A 89 -1.66 0.94 -0.48
C GLY A 89 -2.01 0.00 0.66
N GLU A 90 -3.14 -0.70 0.56
CA GLU A 90 -3.57 -1.66 1.59
C GLU A 90 -4.03 -2.98 0.98
N LEU A 91 -3.80 -4.07 1.72
CA LEU A 91 -4.20 -5.42 1.38
C LEU A 91 -5.04 -6.00 2.51
N TYR A 92 -6.29 -6.33 2.23
CA TYR A 92 -7.15 -7.09 3.13
C TYR A 92 -7.00 -8.59 2.84
N LEU A 93 -6.91 -9.41 3.88
CA LEU A 93 -6.94 -10.86 3.78
C LEU A 93 -8.32 -11.38 4.16
N MET A 94 -8.89 -12.20 3.30
CA MET A 94 -10.17 -12.86 3.50
C MET A 94 -9.93 -14.37 3.65
N PRO A 95 -10.20 -14.95 4.83
CA PRO A 95 -10.16 -16.39 5.05
C PRO A 95 -11.01 -17.13 4.03
N HIS A 96 -10.46 -18.21 3.47
CA HIS A 96 -11.16 -19.09 2.54
C HIS A 96 -11.02 -20.54 2.99
N MET A 97 -12.11 -21.31 3.00
CA MET A 97 -12.10 -22.68 3.54
C MET A 97 -11.67 -23.77 2.54
N GLY A 98 -11.53 -23.42 1.25
CA GLY A 98 -11.16 -24.35 0.18
C GLY A 98 -9.87 -24.01 -0.60
N ARG A 99 -9.12 -22.98 -0.17
CA ARG A 99 -7.83 -22.54 -0.76
C ARG A 99 -7.15 -21.57 0.21
N GLY A 100 -5.96 -21.07 -0.14
CA GLY A 100 -5.29 -19.98 0.58
C GLY A 100 -6.13 -18.69 0.62
N PHE A 101 -5.70 -17.71 1.41
CA PHE A 101 -6.45 -16.46 1.60
C PHE A 101 -6.72 -15.74 0.28
N ASP A 102 -7.88 -15.11 0.17
CA ASP A 102 -8.12 -14.15 -0.90
C ASP A 102 -7.60 -12.79 -0.41
N GLY A 103 -6.71 -12.17 -1.18
CA GLY A 103 -6.25 -10.80 -0.96
C GLY A 103 -7.17 -9.81 -1.65
N ARG A 104 -7.41 -8.64 -1.05
CA ARG A 104 -8.09 -7.51 -1.69
C ARG A 104 -7.19 -6.28 -1.65
N LEU A 105 -6.68 -5.88 -2.81
CA LEU A 105 -5.84 -4.69 -2.94
C LEU A 105 -6.71 -3.45 -3.11
N GLU A 106 -6.56 -2.49 -2.20
CA GLU A 106 -7.33 -1.25 -2.17
C GLU A 106 -6.42 -0.03 -1.97
N ARG A 107 -6.97 1.14 -2.30
CA ARG A 107 -6.41 2.48 -2.01
C ARG A 107 -4.94 2.70 -2.42
N VAL A 108 -4.49 2.06 -3.51
CA VAL A 108 -3.16 2.34 -4.08
C VAL A 108 -3.09 3.77 -4.60
N VAL A 109 -2.21 4.59 -4.04
CA VAL A 109 -2.05 6.01 -4.36
C VAL A 109 -0.60 6.45 -4.26
N VAL A 110 -0.21 7.38 -5.14
CA VAL A 110 1.09 8.07 -5.11
C VAL A 110 0.86 9.58 -5.19
N SER A 111 1.62 10.33 -4.38
CA SER A 111 1.65 11.79 -4.37
C SER A 111 2.00 12.34 -5.76
N GLU A 112 1.38 13.45 -6.15
CA GLU A 112 1.41 13.95 -7.54
C GLU A 112 2.82 14.28 -8.02
N GLY A 113 3.65 14.92 -7.20
CA GLY A 113 5.04 15.24 -7.54
C GLY A 113 5.93 14.03 -7.80
N PHE A 114 5.48 12.84 -7.39
CA PHE A 114 6.22 11.59 -7.46
C PHE A 114 5.61 10.59 -8.47
N ARG A 115 4.56 10.97 -9.20
CA ARG A 115 3.96 10.14 -10.25
C ARG A 115 4.86 10.07 -11.49
N GLY A 116 4.63 9.05 -12.33
CA GLY A 116 5.39 8.83 -13.57
C GLY A 116 6.79 8.24 -13.36
N ARG A 117 7.17 7.94 -12.11
CA ARG A 117 8.50 7.42 -11.74
C ARG A 117 8.52 5.92 -11.39
N GLY A 118 7.46 5.19 -11.71
CA GLY A 118 7.33 3.76 -11.42
C GLY A 118 6.98 3.40 -9.97
N LEU A 119 6.81 4.37 -9.05
CA LEU A 119 6.52 4.09 -7.64
C LEU A 119 5.26 3.24 -7.41
N ALA A 120 4.18 3.51 -8.13
CA ALA A 120 2.96 2.72 -8.00
C ALA A 120 3.18 1.26 -8.45
N THR A 121 4.01 1.04 -9.48
CA THR A 121 4.38 -0.29 -9.95
C THR A 121 5.21 -1.02 -8.90
N ALA A 122 6.27 -0.39 -8.39
CA ALA A 122 7.12 -0.97 -7.36
C ALA A 122 6.35 -1.29 -6.07
N LEU A 123 5.45 -0.40 -5.65
CA LEU A 123 4.56 -0.65 -4.51
C LEU A 123 3.68 -1.88 -4.75
N CYS A 124 3.03 -1.98 -5.91
CA CYS A 124 2.19 -3.14 -6.22
C CYS A 124 3.00 -4.44 -6.34
N GLU A 125 4.18 -4.41 -6.96
CA GLU A 125 5.08 -5.57 -7.05
C GLU A 125 5.42 -6.09 -5.66
N HIS A 126 5.81 -5.19 -4.75
CA HIS A 126 6.10 -5.55 -3.38
C HIS A 126 4.89 -6.14 -2.65
N ILE A 127 3.69 -5.55 -2.81
CA ILE A 127 2.47 -6.11 -2.21
C ILE A 127 2.16 -7.50 -2.77
N ILE A 128 2.36 -7.72 -4.08
CA ILE A 128 2.15 -9.02 -4.73
C ILE A 128 3.15 -10.05 -4.22
N GLU A 129 4.41 -9.68 -4.01
CA GLU A 129 5.42 -10.55 -3.40
C GLU A 129 5.02 -10.97 -1.98
N GLN A 130 4.56 -10.02 -1.15
CA GLN A 130 4.05 -10.32 0.19
C GLN A 130 2.82 -11.25 0.13
N ALA A 131 1.88 -10.97 -0.77
CA ALA A 131 0.69 -11.78 -0.96
C ALA A 131 1.02 -13.21 -1.39
N ARG A 132 1.96 -13.40 -2.32
CA ARG A 132 2.36 -14.73 -2.83
C ARG A 132 3.19 -15.53 -1.83
N GLY A 133 4.08 -14.87 -1.09
CA GLY A 133 5.01 -15.51 -0.18
C GLY A 133 4.48 -15.54 1.26
N PRO A 134 4.89 -14.60 2.13
CA PRO A 134 4.56 -14.61 3.56
C PRO A 134 3.07 -14.75 3.91
N LEU A 135 2.19 -14.15 3.11
CA LEU A 135 0.75 -14.15 3.39
C LEU A 135 0.00 -15.33 2.75
N ALA A 136 0.67 -16.08 1.88
CA ALA A 136 0.17 -17.29 1.23
C ALA A 136 -1.25 -17.13 0.61
N CYS A 137 -1.50 -15.98 -0.03
CA CYS A 137 -2.75 -15.73 -0.73
C CYS A 137 -2.89 -16.66 -1.94
N GLY A 138 -4.08 -17.25 -2.11
CA GLY A 138 -4.43 -18.00 -3.32
C GLY A 138 -4.70 -17.11 -4.53
N ARG A 139 -5.12 -15.86 -4.29
CA ARG A 139 -5.35 -14.82 -5.31
C ARG A 139 -5.38 -13.43 -4.69
N VAL A 140 -5.31 -12.39 -5.53
CA VAL A 140 -5.54 -11.00 -5.14
C VAL A 140 -6.56 -10.38 -6.10
N ASP A 141 -7.62 -9.80 -5.56
CA ASP A 141 -8.65 -9.09 -6.31
C ASP A 141 -8.53 -7.57 -6.08
N LEU A 142 -8.90 -6.78 -7.09
CA LEU A 142 -9.04 -5.33 -6.99
C LEU A 142 -10.19 -4.83 -7.87
N THR A 143 -10.59 -3.57 -7.69
CA THR A 143 -11.46 -2.87 -8.64
C THR A 143 -10.72 -1.68 -9.21
N VAL A 144 -10.85 -1.46 -10.51
CA VAL A 144 -10.19 -0.35 -11.19
C VAL A 144 -11.15 0.34 -12.16
N GLU A 145 -11.26 1.66 -12.03
CA GLU A 145 -12.01 2.53 -12.95
C GLU A 145 -11.05 3.40 -13.79
N ASN A 146 -9.85 3.69 -13.25
CA ASN A 146 -8.86 4.55 -13.89
C ASN A 146 -8.06 3.77 -14.95
N PRO A 147 -8.08 4.18 -16.24
CA PRO A 147 -7.34 3.51 -17.30
C PRO A 147 -5.82 3.43 -17.07
N ALA A 148 -5.22 4.47 -16.47
CA ALA A 148 -3.79 4.48 -16.16
C ALA A 148 -3.44 3.43 -15.09
N ALA A 149 -4.29 3.28 -14.07
CA ALA A 149 -4.12 2.24 -13.06
C ALA A 149 -4.36 0.85 -13.65
N LYS A 150 -5.37 0.69 -14.53
CA LYS A 150 -5.63 -0.59 -15.22
C LYS A 150 -4.41 -1.05 -16.01
N HIS A 151 -3.74 -0.14 -16.73
CA HIS A 151 -2.50 -0.46 -17.45
C HIS A 151 -1.39 -1.00 -16.54
N ILE A 152 -1.23 -0.43 -15.33
CA ILE A 152 -0.28 -0.94 -14.34
C ILE A 152 -0.67 -2.35 -13.91
N TYR A 153 -1.93 -2.55 -13.49
CA TYR A 153 -2.38 -3.85 -13.00
C TYR A 153 -2.29 -4.94 -14.06
N THR A 154 -2.67 -4.67 -15.30
CA THR A 154 -2.55 -5.64 -16.41
C THR A 154 -1.09 -6.04 -16.65
N LYS A 155 -0.14 -5.10 -16.60
CA LYS A 155 1.30 -5.42 -16.69
C LYS A 155 1.80 -6.30 -15.55
N LEU A 156 1.19 -6.18 -14.38
CA LEU A 156 1.50 -7.00 -13.20
C LEU A 156 0.79 -8.37 -13.20
N GLY A 157 0.04 -8.69 -14.26
CA GLY A 157 -0.62 -9.97 -14.44
C GLY A 157 -2.04 -10.04 -13.86
N PHE A 158 -2.67 -8.91 -13.51
CA PHE A 158 -4.10 -8.89 -13.23
C PHE A 158 -4.90 -9.01 -14.53
N GLU A 159 -5.98 -9.79 -14.47
CA GLU A 159 -6.87 -10.03 -15.59
C GLU A 159 -8.28 -9.48 -15.29
N ASP A 160 -9.03 -9.14 -16.34
CA ASP A 160 -10.43 -8.71 -16.20
C ASP A 160 -11.30 -9.91 -15.79
N VAL A 161 -11.97 -9.80 -14.64
CA VAL A 161 -12.92 -10.81 -14.15
C VAL A 161 -14.36 -10.39 -14.45
N GLN A 162 -15.09 -11.24 -15.18
CA GLN A 162 -16.51 -11.02 -15.49
C GLN A 162 -17.37 -11.37 -14.27
N THR A 163 -17.68 -10.36 -13.45
CA THR A 163 -18.52 -10.52 -12.25
C THR A 163 -19.48 -9.34 -12.08
N LYS A 164 -20.50 -9.50 -11.24
CA LYS A 164 -21.46 -8.45 -10.90
C LYS A 164 -21.21 -7.95 -9.49
N MET A 165 -20.78 -6.69 -9.36
CA MET A 165 -20.71 -6.03 -8.05
C MET A 165 -22.13 -5.70 -7.58
N MET A 166 -22.47 -6.09 -6.35
CA MET A 166 -23.68 -5.67 -5.65
C MET A 166 -23.28 -5.00 -4.33
N ARG A 167 -23.96 -3.92 -3.94
CA ARG A 167 -23.66 -3.16 -2.72
C ARG A 167 -24.94 -2.84 -1.95
N LEU A 168 -24.91 -3.08 -0.65
CA LEU A 168 -25.89 -2.58 0.32
C LEU A 168 -25.19 -1.55 1.22
N MET A 169 -25.82 -0.41 1.46
CA MET A 169 -25.35 0.57 2.43
C MET A 169 -25.88 0.16 3.81
N LEU A 170 -25.00 0.13 4.81
CA LEU A 170 -25.29 -0.24 6.19
C LEU A 170 -25.11 0.97 7.11
#